data_AF-A0A1V4MJB2-F1
#
_entry.id   AF-A0A1V4MJB2-F1
#
_cell.length_a   1.000
_cell.length_b   1.000
_cell.length_c   1.000
_cell.angle_alpha   90.00
_cell.angle_beta   90.00
_cell.angle_gamma   90.00
#
_symmetry.space_group_name_H-M   'P 1'
#
loop_
_entity.id
_entity.type
_entity.pdbx_description
1 polymer ?
#
loop_
_entity_poly.entity_id
_entity_poly.type
_entity_poly.pdbx_seq_one_letter_code
_entity_poly.pdbx_strand_id
1 'polypeptide(L)' 'MLISNEPVVGNRVTVGHNAALYGCKIEDGVLIRMRAIILNGLIISRDSLVGAGRLLMRGTIIPARSLVLG' A
#
# COMPACT_ATOMS: atom_id res chain seq x y z
N MET A 1 18.17 -3.69 0.77
CA MET A 1 16.80 -3.67 1.33
C MET A 1 16.15 -4.99 0.99
N LEU A 2 16.22 -5.98 1.89
CA LEU A 2 15.57 -7.28 1.70
C LEU A 2 14.08 -7.06 1.96
N ILE A 3 13.29 -7.07 0.90
CA ILE A 3 11.83 -6.97 1.02
C ILE A 3 11.36 -8.40 1.24
N SER A 4 11.11 -8.75 2.48
CA SER A 4 10.53 -10.04 2.88
C SER A 4 9.20 -10.26 2.14
N ASN A 5 8.83 -11.52 1.87
CA ASN A 5 7.55 -11.84 1.20
C ASN A 5 6.32 -11.46 2.05
N GLU A 6 6.52 -11.17 3.34
CA GLU A 6 5.48 -10.69 4.26
C GLU A 6 5.25 -9.16 4.12
N PRO A 7 4.00 -8.70 4.05
CA PRO A 7 3.69 -7.29 4.13
C PRO A 7 4.06 -6.71 5.50
N VAL A 8 4.75 -5.56 5.51
CA VAL A 8 5.03 -4.79 6.72
C VAL A 8 4.03 -3.64 6.79
N VAL A 9 3.27 -3.58 7.89
CA VAL A 9 2.18 -2.60 8.08
C VAL A 9 2.48 -1.72 9.29
N GLY A 10 2.48 -0.40 9.08
CA GLY A 10 2.68 0.61 10.12
C GLY A 10 1.44 0.85 11.00
N ASN A 11 1.49 1.92 11.77
CA ASN A 11 0.44 2.30 12.70
C ASN A 11 -0.73 3.01 12.02
N ARG A 12 -1.96 2.78 12.51
CA ARG A 12 -3.19 3.44 12.03
C ARG A 12 -3.43 3.26 10.52
N VAL A 13 -2.97 2.15 9.96
CA VAL A 13 -3.28 1.77 8.58
C VAL A 13 -4.69 1.22 8.52
N THR A 14 -5.48 1.66 7.55
CA THR A 14 -6.80 1.10 7.27
C THR A 14 -6.75 0.29 6.00
N VAL A 15 -7.11 -1.00 6.08
CA VAL A 15 -7.16 -1.92 4.94
C VAL A 15 -8.62 -2.23 4.62
N GLY A 16 -9.06 -1.81 3.45
CA GLY A 16 -10.44 -1.98 2.99
C GLY A 16 -10.77 -3.43 2.64
N HIS A 17 -12.07 -3.72 2.59
CA HIS A 17 -12.62 -5.04 2.25
C HIS A 17 -11.99 -5.61 0.97
N ASN A 18 -11.54 -6.87 1.06
CA ASN A 18 -10.98 -7.62 -0.06
C ASN A 18 -9.76 -6.94 -0.73
N ALA A 19 -8.98 -6.16 0.02
CA ALA A 19 -7.66 -5.74 -0.43
C ALA A 19 -6.64 -6.87 -0.26
N ALA A 20 -5.69 -6.98 -1.19
CA ALA A 20 -4.64 -8.00 -1.18
C ALA A 20 -3.26 -7.33 -1.12
N LEU A 21 -2.41 -7.79 -0.20
CA LEU A 21 -1.08 -7.24 0.07
C LEU A 21 -0.02 -8.33 -0.11
N TYR A 22 1.01 -8.06 -0.90
CA TYR A 22 2.11 -8.99 -1.16
C TYR A 22 3.44 -8.28 -0.94
N GLY A 23 4.23 -8.70 0.07
CA GLY A 23 5.60 -8.23 0.33
C GLY A 23 5.85 -6.73 0.12
N CYS A 24 4.94 -5.89 0.61
CA CYS A 24 4.99 -4.43 0.51
C CYS A 24 5.25 -3.80 1.88
N LYS A 25 5.80 -2.57 1.89
CA LYS A 25 5.87 -1.74 3.09
C LYS A 25 4.77 -0.69 3.04
N ILE A 26 3.93 -0.65 4.05
CA ILE A 26 2.88 0.36 4.25
C ILE A 26 3.23 1.15 5.49
N GLU A 27 3.44 2.46 5.34
CA GLU A 27 3.77 3.35 6.45
C GLU A 27 2.52 3.86 7.18
N ASP A 28 2.75 4.62 8.24
CA ASP A 28 1.71 5.06 9.17
C ASP A 28 0.62 5.90 8.48
N GLY A 29 -0.63 5.71 8.94
CA GLY A 29 -1.76 6.53 8.51
C GLY A 29 -2.24 6.29 7.07
N VAL A 30 -1.72 5.28 6.38
CA VAL A 30 -2.15 4.94 5.02
C VAL A 30 -3.57 4.36 5.02
N LEU A 31 -4.39 4.84 4.08
CA LEU A 31 -5.72 4.31 3.81
C LEU A 31 -5.72 3.55 2.48
N ILE A 32 -5.88 2.23 2.54
CA ILE A 32 -6.07 1.37 1.36
C ILE A 32 -7.55 1.09 1.21
N ARG A 33 -8.19 1.61 0.15
CA ARG A 33 -9.60 1.34 -0.11
C ARG A 33 -9.80 -0.09 -0.66
N MET A 34 -11.05 -0.53 -0.62
CA MET A 34 -11.49 -1.88 -0.98
C MET A 34 -10.95 -2.37 -2.33
N ARG A 35 -10.71 -3.69 -2.43
CA ARG A 35 -10.31 -4.37 -3.68
C ARG A 35 -9.00 -3.89 -4.31
N ALA A 36 -8.16 -3.16 -3.57
CA ALA A 36 -6.82 -2.81 -4.04
C ALA A 36 -5.87 -4.03 -3.94
N ILE A 37 -5.02 -4.20 -4.94
CA ILE A 37 -4.00 -5.25 -5.02
C ILE A 37 -2.63 -4.57 -5.03
N ILE A 38 -1.83 -4.84 -3.99
CA ILE A 38 -0.52 -4.23 -3.77
C ILE A 38 0.56 -5.30 -3.96
N LEU A 39 1.37 -5.17 -5.02
CA LEU A 39 2.41 -6.16 -5.35
C LEU A 39 3.73 -5.91 -4.60
N ASN A 40 4.57 -6.95 -4.58
CA ASN A 40 5.86 -6.99 -3.89
C ASN A 40 6.78 -5.81 -4.21
N GLY A 41 7.49 -5.34 -3.20
CA GLY A 41 8.48 -4.29 -3.33
C GLY A 41 7.90 -2.89 -3.51
N LEU A 42 6.61 -2.72 -3.25
CA LEU A 42 5.99 -1.41 -3.15
C LEU A 42 6.24 -0.80 -1.77
N ILE A 43 6.52 0.51 -1.71
CA ILE A 43 6.50 1.30 -0.48
C ILE A 43 5.38 2.34 -0.61
N ILE A 44 4.40 2.30 0.29
CA ILE A 44 3.38 3.34 0.41
C ILE A 44 3.73 4.21 1.60
N SER A 45 4.16 5.44 1.32
CA SER A 45 4.63 6.33 2.36
C SER A 45 3.47 6.94 3.16
N ARG A 46 3.81 7.41 4.35
CA ARG A 46 2.86 7.90 5.36
C ARG A 46 1.74 8.81 4.83
N ASP A 47 0.58 8.71 5.46
CA ASP A 47 -0.60 9.56 5.23
C ASP A 47 -1.11 9.55 3.77
N SER A 48 -0.83 8.48 3.01
CA SER A 48 -1.28 8.32 1.62
C SER A 48 -2.60 7.54 1.51
N LEU A 49 -3.33 7.77 0.42
CA LEU A 49 -4.60 7.11 0.13
C LEU A 49 -4.52 6.34 -1.18
N VAL A 50 -4.86 5.05 -1.15
CA VAL A 50 -5.02 4.21 -2.35
C VAL A 50 -6.50 4.06 -2.67
N GLY A 51 -6.88 4.39 -3.90
CA GLY A 51 -8.24 4.25 -4.40
C GLY A 51 -8.76 2.81 -4.39
N ALA A 52 -10.07 2.64 -4.55
CA ALA A 52 -10.66 1.31 -4.64
C ALA A 52 -10.28 0.62 -5.96
N GLY A 53 -10.08 -0.70 -5.93
CA GLY A 53 -9.81 -1.50 -7.13
C GLY A 53 -8.45 -1.27 -7.81
N ARG A 54 -7.50 -0.59 -7.15
CA ARG A 54 -6.19 -0.27 -7.75
C ARG A 54 -5.29 -1.49 -7.79
N LEU A 55 -4.59 -1.72 -8.91
CA LEU A 55 -3.45 -2.63 -9.01
C LEU A 55 -2.16 -1.81 -8.97
N LEU A 56 -1.36 -1.93 -7.91
CA LEU A 56 -0.07 -1.23 -7.80
C LEU A 56 1.09 -2.19 -8.13
N MET A 57 1.91 -1.78 -9.09
CA MET A 57 3.00 -2.58 -9.65
C MET A 57 4.26 -2.55 -8.77
N ARG A 58 5.12 -3.59 -8.95
CA ARG A 58 6.36 -3.77 -8.17
C ARG A 58 7.31 -2.58 -8.30
N GLY A 59 8.09 -2.35 -7.24
CA GLY A 59 9.22 -1.41 -7.24
C GLY A 59 8.86 0.08 -7.24
N THR A 60 7.58 0.42 -7.05
CA THR A 60 7.14 1.81 -6.97
C THR A 60 7.15 2.30 -5.52
N ILE A 61 7.63 3.53 -5.32
CA ILE A 61 7.49 4.26 -4.06
C ILE A 61 6.39 5.31 -4.25
N ILE A 62 5.29 5.17 -3.51
CA ILE A 62 4.27 6.21 -3.42
C ILE A 62 4.75 7.25 -2.41
N PRO A 63 4.94 8.53 -2.79
CA PRO A 63 5.39 9.58 -1.88
C PRO A 63 4.40 9.83 -0.75
N ALA A 64 4.88 10.41 0.35
CA ALA A 64 4.02 10.73 1.49
C ALA A 64 2.89 11.69 1.09
N ARG A 65 1.72 11.55 1.72
CA ARG A 65 0.53 12.39 1.48
C ARG A 65 0.05 12.35 0.02
N SER A 66 0.24 11.22 -0.65
CA SER A 66 -0.22 11.05 -2.03
C SER A 66 -1.62 10.46 -2.09
N LEU A 67 -2.36 10.86 -3.11
CA LEU A 67 -3.63 10.25 -3.49
C LEU A 67 -3.43 9.46 -4.78
N VAL A 68 -3.53 8.14 -4.69
CA VAL A 68 -3.38 7.24 -5.84
C VAL A 68 -4.76 6.91 -6.42
N LEU A 69 -5.02 7.47 -7.58
CA LEU A 69 -6.22 7.28 -8.41
C LEU A 69 -5.80 6.82 -9.81
N GLY A 70 -6.78 6.43 -10.61
CA GLY A 70 -6.56 5.98 -11.99
C GLY A 70 -6.99 4.56 -12.12
#